data_AF-A0A318D706-F1
#
_entry.id   AF-A0A318D706-F1
#
_cell.length_a   1.000
_cell.length_b   1.000
_cell.length_c   1.000
_cell.angle_alpha   90.00
_cell.angle_beta   90.00
_cell.angle_gamma   90.00
#
_symmetry.space_group_name_H-M   'P 1'
#
loop_
_entity.id
_entity.type
_entity.pdbx_description
1 polymer ?
#
loop_
_entity_poly.entity_id
_entity_poly.type
_entity_poly.pdbx_seq_one_letter_code
_entity_poly.pdbx_strand_id
1 'polypeptide(L)'
;MEHAIKAERGQWYKRLDLNEAFEVVAIDRDEECIEIQYYSGEVEEIDEASWQLLELSPIAPPDNWSGAFGTDNRVEYEVQADSLESALNLVDSNRLD
;
A
#
# COMPACT_ATOMS: atom_id res chain seq x y z
N MET A 1 0.87 8.31 26.80
CA MET A 1 0.11 8.48 25.55
C MET A 1 0.04 7.10 24.95
N GLU A 2 -1.10 6.44 25.09
CA GLU A 2 -1.34 5.16 24.40
C GLU A 2 -1.34 5.47 22.91
N HIS A 3 -0.26 5.09 22.24
CA HIS A 3 -0.15 5.21 20.80
C HIS A 3 -0.91 4.03 20.21
N ALA A 4 -2.23 4.18 20.10
CA ALA A 4 -3.03 3.26 19.30
C ALA A 4 -2.43 3.23 17.90
N ILE A 5 -2.05 2.03 17.44
CA ILE A 5 -1.45 1.87 16.13
C ILE A 5 -2.54 2.01 15.09
N LYS A 6 -2.36 2.98 14.19
CA LYS A 6 -3.27 3.14 13.06
C LYS A 6 -2.95 2.08 12.01
N ALA A 7 -3.98 1.37 11.54
CA ALA A 7 -3.87 0.48 10.40
C ALA A 7 -3.56 1.29 9.13
N GLU A 8 -2.59 0.83 8.35
CA GLU A 8 -2.19 1.42 7.08
C GLU A 8 -2.09 0.33 6.01
N ARG A 9 -2.75 0.56 4.86
CA ARG A 9 -2.78 -0.39 3.76
C ARG A 9 -1.38 -0.54 3.14
N GLY A 10 -0.93 -1.78 2.97
CA GLY A 10 0.42 -2.15 2.52
C GLY A 10 1.46 -2.17 3.63
N GLN A 11 1.09 -1.80 4.87
CA GLN A 11 1.99 -1.83 6.01
C GLN A 11 1.96 -3.21 6.69
N TRP A 12 3.15 -3.68 7.08
CA TRP A 12 3.34 -4.91 7.83
C TRP A 12 3.30 -4.66 9.32
N TYR A 13 2.60 -5.54 10.03
CA TYR A 13 2.49 -5.53 11.48
C TYR A 13 2.81 -6.91 12.04
N LYS A 14 3.36 -6.91 13.25
CA LYS A 14 3.63 -8.11 14.03
C LYS A 14 2.75 -8.12 15.27
N ARG A 15 1.95 -9.17 15.45
CA ARG A 15 1.26 -9.45 16.71
C ARG A 15 2.27 -9.91 17.74
N LEU A 16 2.35 -9.19 18.85
CA LEU A 16 3.25 -9.54 19.95
C LEU A 16 2.72 -10.76 20.73
N ASP A 17 1.39 -10.95 20.79
CA ASP A 17 0.75 -12.08 21.46
C ASP A 17 1.07 -13.43 20.83
N LEU A 18 0.94 -13.52 19.50
CA LEU A 18 1.15 -14.76 18.73
C LEU A 18 2.52 -14.83 18.07
N ASN A 19 3.27 -13.72 18.08
CA ASN A 19 4.54 -13.55 17.37
C ASN A 19 4.40 -13.80 15.85
N GLU A 20 3.21 -13.54 15.29
CA GLU A 20 2.88 -13.68 13.88
C GLU A 20 2.92 -12.33 13.16
N ALA A 21 3.28 -12.35 11.88
CA ALA A 21 3.38 -11.16 11.03
C ALA A 21 2.38 -11.25 9.87
N PHE A 22 1.76 -10.10 9.55
CA PHE A 22 0.78 -9.96 8.48
C PHE A 22 0.85 -8.55 7.87
N GLU A 23 0.31 -8.43 6.67
CA GLU A 23 0.15 -7.19 5.92
C GLU A 23 -1.31 -6.75 5.95
N VAL A 24 -1.57 -5.44 6.07
CA VAL A 24 -2.93 -4.92 5.85
C VAL A 24 -3.15 -4.75 4.35
N VAL A 25 -4.07 -5.51 3.76
CA VAL A 25 -4.34 -5.49 2.31
C VAL A 25 -5.49 -4.56 1.93
N ALA A 26 -6.46 -4.39 2.84
CA ALA A 26 -7.59 -3.47 2.68
C ALA A 26 -8.01 -2.86 4.03
N ILE A 27 -8.62 -1.67 3.97
CA ILE A 27 -9.19 -0.96 5.13
C ILE A 27 -10.49 -0.31 4.67
N ASP A 28 -11.60 -0.74 5.24
CA ASP A 28 -12.93 -0.24 4.95
C ASP A 28 -13.46 0.56 6.14
N ARG A 29 -13.47 1.89 6.00
CA ARG A 29 -13.91 2.81 7.06
C ARG A 29 -15.43 2.90 7.20
N ASP A 30 -16.16 2.51 6.18
CA ASP A 30 -17.64 2.50 6.21
C ASP A 30 -18.14 1.30 7.01
N GLU A 31 -17.47 0.16 6.88
CA GLU A 31 -17.77 -1.09 7.58
C GLU A 31 -16.93 -1.25 8.87
N GLU A 32 -15.99 -0.34 9.12
CA GLU A 32 -15.07 -0.37 10.26
C GLU A 32 -14.28 -1.70 10.33
N CYS A 33 -13.94 -2.26 9.17
CA CYS A 33 -13.24 -3.54 9.03
C CYS A 33 -11.88 -3.37 8.34
N ILE A 34 -10.90 -4.17 8.78
CA ILE A 34 -9.53 -4.18 8.29
C ILE A 34 -9.22 -5.59 7.81
N GLU A 35 -8.86 -5.72 6.53
CA GLU A 35 -8.47 -7.00 5.94
C GLU A 35 -6.95 -7.16 5.99
N ILE A 36 -6.50 -8.25 6.59
CA ILE A 36 -5.09 -8.59 6.75
C ILE A 36 -4.75 -9.89 6.01
N GLN A 37 -3.52 -9.99 5.52
CA GLN A 37 -2.98 -11.19 4.89
C GLN A 37 -1.74 -11.66 5.65
N TYR A 38 -1.76 -12.92 6.08
CA TYR A 38 -0.64 -13.60 6.70
C TYR A 38 0.39 -14.06 5.65
N TYR A 39 1.62 -14.32 6.10
CA TYR A 39 2.69 -14.87 5.23
C TYR A 39 2.29 -16.19 4.54
N SER A 40 1.39 -16.98 5.14
CA SER A 40 0.85 -18.21 4.57
C SER A 40 -0.04 -17.99 3.33
N GLY A 41 -0.45 -16.74 3.07
CA GLY A 41 -1.44 -16.37 2.06
C GLY A 41 -2.89 -16.42 2.56
N GLU A 42 -3.09 -16.74 3.84
CA GLU A 42 -4.41 -16.67 4.48
C GLU A 42 -4.84 -15.21 4.68
N VAL A 43 -6.10 -14.92 4.41
CA VAL A 43 -6.69 -13.59 4.57
C VAL A 43 -7.71 -13.65 5.70
N GLU A 44 -7.66 -12.66 6.59
CA GLU A 44 -8.53 -12.53 7.75
C GLU A 44 -9.06 -11.10 7.83
N GLU A 45 -10.30 -10.96 8.29
CA GLU A 45 -10.96 -9.67 8.51
C GLU A 45 -11.04 -9.39 10.01
N ILE A 46 -10.65 -8.18 10.41
CA ILE A 46 -10.60 -7.74 11.80
C ILE A 46 -11.33 -6.41 11.93
N ASP A 47 -12.27 -6.31 12.87
CA ASP A 47 -12.95 -5.04 13.17
C ASP A 47 -11.99 -3.99 13.75
N GLU A 48 -12.24 -2.71 13.50
CA GLU A 48 -11.42 -1.61 14.01
C GLU A 48 -11.35 -1.61 15.55
N ALA A 49 -12.46 -1.97 16.21
CA ALA A 49 -12.50 -2.12 17.66
C ALA A 49 -11.56 -3.23 18.15
N SER A 50 -11.54 -4.37 17.45
CA SER A 50 -10.64 -5.50 17.74
C SER A 50 -9.19 -5.11 17.49
N TRP A 51 -8.91 -4.39 16.39
CA TRP A 51 -7.58 -3.90 16.04
C TRP A 51 -6.96 -3.05 17.15
N GLN A 52 -7.74 -2.16 17.76
CA GLN A 52 -7.26 -1.31 18.86
C GLN A 52 -6.95 -2.09 20.15
N LEU A 53 -7.51 -3.28 20.31
CA LEU A 53 -7.26 -4.16 21.46
C LEU A 53 -6.03 -5.07 21.25
N LEU A 54 -5.52 -5.18 20.02
CA LEU A 54 -4.39 -6.04 19.69
C LEU A 54 -3.05 -5.35 20.01
N GLU A 55 -2.10 -6.13 20.56
CA GLU A 55 -0.72 -5.67 20.74
C GLU A 55 0.07 -5.83 19.45
N LEU A 56 -0.01 -4.81 18.60
CA LEU A 56 0.65 -4.77 17.30
C LEU A 56 1.99 -4.01 17.37
N SER A 57 2.91 -4.34 16.47
CA SER A 57 4.13 -3.57 16.25
C SER A 57 4.37 -3.41 14.76
N PRO A 58 4.50 -2.18 14.23
CA PRO A 58 4.80 -1.98 12.82
C PRO A 58 6.22 -2.50 12.54
N ILE A 59 6.34 -3.37 11.54
CA ILE A 59 7.61 -3.95 11.12
C ILE A 59 7.86 -3.67 9.64
N ALA A 60 9.12 -3.74 9.22
CA ALA A 60 9.42 -3.84 7.80
C ALA A 60 8.92 -5.20 7.28
N PRO A 61 8.57 -5.30 5.98
CA PRO A 61 8.32 -6.59 5.36
C PRO A 61 9.54 -7.52 5.58
N PRO A 62 9.34 -8.81 5.84
CA PRO A 62 10.45 -9.74 6.00
C PRO A 62 11.31 -9.76 4.73
N ASP A 63 12.63 -9.87 4.88
CA ASP A 63 13.67 -9.73 3.84
C ASP A 63 13.44 -10.57 2.55
N ASN A 64 12.58 -11.59 2.64
CA ASN A 64 12.26 -12.51 1.55
C ASN A 64 10.80 -12.40 1.03
N TRP A 65 10.05 -11.37 1.44
CA TRP A 65 8.71 -11.07 0.92
C TRP A 65 8.76 -10.02 -0.20
N SER A 66 9.44 -10.37 -1.30
CA SER A 66 9.42 -9.57 -2.54
C SER A 66 8.34 -10.04 -3.53
N GLY A 67 7.28 -10.69 -3.03
CA GLY A 67 6.50 -11.63 -3.83
C GLY A 67 5.39 -11.09 -4.72
N ALA A 68 4.75 -9.94 -4.44
CA ALA A 68 3.59 -9.56 -5.27
C ALA A 68 3.17 -8.08 -5.36
N PHE A 69 3.59 -7.16 -4.48
CA PHE A 69 3.26 -5.74 -4.68
C PHE A 69 4.40 -4.85 -4.19
N GLY A 70 5.34 -4.58 -5.10
CA GLY A 70 6.09 -3.33 -5.01
C GLY A 70 5.10 -2.19 -5.19
N THR A 71 4.67 -1.59 -4.09
CA THR A 71 3.94 -0.31 -4.12
C THR A 71 4.66 0.65 -3.19
N ASP A 72 5.77 1.17 -3.71
CA ASP A 72 6.10 2.57 -3.56
C ASP A 72 4.85 3.36 -3.97
N ASN A 73 3.89 3.54 -3.06
CA ASN A 73 2.77 4.46 -3.26
C ASN A 73 3.25 5.89 -2.98
N ARG A 74 4.38 6.26 -3.59
CA ARG A 74 4.68 7.65 -3.87
C ARG A 74 3.87 7.96 -5.13
N VAL A 75 2.65 8.44 -4.91
CA VAL A 75 1.85 9.08 -5.95
C VAL A 75 2.63 10.26 -6.53
N GLU A 76 3.44 10.03 -7.56
CA GLU A 76 3.89 11.08 -8.47
C GLU A 76 3.64 10.60 -9.91
N TYR A 77 2.35 10.53 -10.27
CA TYR A 77 1.96 10.75 -11.67
C TYR A 77 2.25 12.22 -12.01
N GLU A 78 3.53 12.58 -12.15
CA GLU A 78 3.91 13.79 -12.89
C GLU A 78 3.83 13.48 -14.37
N VAL A 79 2.59 13.49 -14.89
CA VAL A 79 2.38 13.71 -16.32
C VAL A 79 2.87 15.13 -16.63
N GLN A 80 4.12 15.26 -17.08
CA GLN A 80 4.57 16.47 -17.76
C GLN A 80 3.80 16.56 -19.09
N ALA A 81 2.57 17.06 -19.03
CA ALA A 81 1.70 17.32 -20.18
C ALA A 81 2.28 18.39 -21.14
N ASP A 82 3.39 19.03 -20.77
CA ASP A 82 4.03 20.09 -21.54
C ASP A 82 4.97 19.56 -22.65
N SER A 83 5.39 18.27 -22.60
CA SER A 83 6.34 17.71 -23.59
C SER A 83 5.70 17.08 -24.83
N LEU A 84 4.37 16.97 -24.93
CA LEU A 84 3.71 16.33 -26.08
C LEU A 84 3.25 17.32 -27.16
N GLU A 85 3.08 18.60 -26.85
CA GLU A 85 2.71 19.62 -27.84
C GLU A 85 3.89 20.00 -28.75
N SER A 86 5.13 19.91 -28.25
CA SER A 86 6.32 20.17 -29.06
C SER A 86 6.64 19.05 -30.06
N ALA A 87 6.23 17.81 -29.79
CA ALA A 87 6.50 16.67 -30.66
C ALA A 87 5.59 16.64 -31.90
N LEU A 88 4.38 17.21 -31.82
CA LEU A 88 3.44 17.29 -32.95
C LEU A 88 3.78 18.41 -33.94
N ASN A 89 4.48 19.47 -33.52
CA ASN A 89 4.91 20.53 -34.43
C ASN A 89 6.10 20.16 -35.33
N LEU A 90 6.79 19.05 -35.07
CA LEU A 90 7.92 18.61 -35.89
C LEU A 90 7.47 17.83 -37.14
N VAL A 91 6.25 17.27 -37.17
CA VAL A 91 5.80 16.43 -38.29
C VAL A 91 5.27 17.22 -39.48
N ASP A 92 4.82 18.47 -39.26
CA ASP A 92 4.23 19.29 -40.33
C ASP A 92 5.26 20.09 -41.14
N SER A 93 6.47 20.32 -40.61
CA SER A 93 7.49 21.13 -41.27
C SER A 93 8.40 20.37 -42.25
N ASN A 94 8.22 19.05 -42.42
CA ASN A 94 9.05 18.26 -43.34
C ASN A 94 8.29 17.75 -44.59
N ARG A 95 7.17 18.39 -44.93
CA ARG A 95 6.52 18.25 -46.24
C ARG A 95 6.71 19.52 -47.07
N LEU A 96 7.98 19.87 -47.27
CA LEU A 96 8.43 20.82 -48.29
C LEU A 96 9.43 20.10 -49.20
N ASP A 97 8.89 19.33 -50.14
CA ASP A 97 9.06 19.42 -51.61
C ASP A 97 8.35 18.21 -52.27
#